data_AF-A0A7X1IFI0-F1
#
_entry.id   AF-A0A7X1IFI0-F1
#
_cell.length_a   1.000
_cell.length_b   1.000
_cell.length_c   1.000
_cell.angle_alpha   90.00
_cell.angle_beta   90.00
_cell.angle_gamma   90.00
#
_symmetry.space_group_name_H-M   'P 1'
#
loop_
_entity.id
_entity.type
_entity.pdbx_description
1 polymer ?
#
loop_
_entity_poly.entity_id
_entity_poly.type
_entity_poly.pdbx_seq_one_letter_code
_entity_poly.pdbx_strand_id
1 'polypeptide(L)'
;MPPAEEPSSHDRDAHPPVMTLMTGDIEPIDLVSVRATVRRALQVRARPPRAVEVREITGALRGHVRRMLCVARSRVEGIERGTVAWIQWTALIHRAQDDLDRVAGSGSAAAAVYMDDLGRTCRRLADCLDE
;
A
#
# COMPACT_ATOMS: atom_id res chain seq x y z
N MET A 1 25.32 41.70 -49.55
CA MET A 1 24.23 40.92 -50.16
C MET A 1 24.15 39.59 -49.41
N PRO A 2 23.02 39.28 -48.76
CA PRO A 2 22.72 37.96 -48.17
C PRO A 2 22.19 36.99 -49.23
N PRO A 3 21.99 35.69 -48.91
CA PRO A 3 20.62 35.28 -48.57
C PRO A 3 20.46 34.22 -47.45
N ALA A 4 19.24 34.25 -46.86
CA ALA A 4 18.39 33.20 -46.24
C ALA A 4 18.92 32.39 -45.03
N GLU A 5 18.34 32.47 -43.81
CA GLU A 5 17.02 31.92 -43.36
C GLU A 5 16.90 30.40 -43.61
N GLU A 6 16.68 29.48 -42.66
CA GLU A 6 16.04 29.50 -41.34
C GLU A 6 16.59 28.38 -40.42
N PRO A 7 16.46 28.49 -39.08
CA PRO A 7 16.61 27.38 -38.14
C PRO A 7 15.35 26.50 -38.11
N SER A 8 15.47 25.24 -38.56
CA SER A 8 14.34 24.30 -38.50
C SER A 8 14.10 23.81 -37.08
N SER A 9 12.94 24.22 -36.56
CA SER A 9 12.28 23.75 -35.36
C SER A 9 11.65 22.37 -35.56
N HIS A 10 11.87 21.47 -34.60
CA HIS A 10 10.95 20.39 -34.19
C HIS A 10 11.36 20.06 -32.74
N ASP A 11 10.91 20.81 -31.75
CA ASP A 11 9.58 20.78 -31.14
C ASP A 11 9.19 19.38 -30.62
N ARG A 12 9.08 19.34 -29.28
CA ARG A 12 8.35 18.38 -28.43
C ARG A 12 9.00 17.03 -28.15
N ASP A 13 9.96 17.06 -27.23
CA ASP A 13 9.81 16.27 -26.00
C ASP A 13 9.71 17.25 -24.82
N ALA A 14 8.57 17.95 -24.79
CA ALA A 14 8.08 18.56 -23.58
C ALA A 14 7.66 17.44 -22.64
N HIS A 15 8.62 16.82 -21.97
CA HIS A 15 8.33 16.17 -20.71
C HIS A 15 7.74 17.27 -19.81
N PRO A 16 6.50 17.12 -19.31
CA PRO A 16 6.00 18.07 -18.34
C PRO A 16 6.98 18.10 -17.17
N PRO A 17 7.28 19.27 -16.59
CA PRO A 17 8.07 19.33 -15.37
C PRO A 17 7.35 18.45 -14.36
N VAL A 18 8.01 17.35 -13.97
CA VAL A 18 7.60 16.57 -12.82
C VAL A 18 7.66 17.56 -11.67
N MET A 19 6.49 18.06 -11.24
CA MET A 19 6.38 18.83 -10.01
C MET A 19 6.74 17.89 -8.87
N THR A 20 8.04 17.77 -8.61
CA THR A 20 8.56 17.17 -7.40
C THR A 20 8.16 18.08 -6.25
N LEU A 21 6.98 17.83 -5.69
CA LEU A 21 6.63 18.30 -4.37
C LEU A 21 7.50 17.51 -3.40
N MET A 22 8.57 18.17 -2.93
CA MET A 22 9.48 17.71 -1.89
C MET A 22 8.72 17.60 -0.56
N THR A 23 7.98 16.51 -0.39
CA THR A 23 7.35 16.11 0.88
C THR A 23 7.76 14.68 1.21
N GLY A 24 9.07 14.47 1.45
CA GLY A 24 9.64 13.23 1.98
C GLY A 24 9.63 12.03 1.01
N ASP A 25 10.72 11.27 0.99
CA ASP A 25 10.92 10.06 0.18
C ASP A 25 9.95 8.91 0.55
N ILE A 26 8.66 9.07 0.28
CA ILE A 26 7.68 8.00 0.39
C ILE A 26 7.54 7.38 -0.99
N GLU A 27 8.21 6.24 -1.19
CA GLU A 27 8.05 5.43 -2.40
C GLU A 27 6.56 5.17 -2.65
N PRO A 28 6.06 5.39 -3.87
CA PRO A 28 4.65 5.19 -4.18
C PRO A 28 4.24 3.74 -3.89
N ILE A 29 3.13 3.57 -3.19
CA ILE A 29 2.63 2.22 -2.87
C ILE A 29 2.18 1.53 -4.15
N ASP A 30 2.79 0.40 -4.45
CA ASP A 30 2.30 -0.49 -5.51
C ASP A 30 1.01 -1.21 -5.08
N LEU A 31 -0.12 -0.51 -5.26
CA LEU A 31 -1.44 -1.04 -4.96
C LEU A 31 -1.81 -2.26 -5.82
N VAL A 32 -1.19 -2.45 -6.99
CA VAL A 32 -1.41 -3.63 -7.84
C VAL A 32 -0.85 -4.87 -7.14
N SER A 33 0.41 -4.82 -6.69
CA SER A 33 1.02 -5.91 -5.91
C SER A 33 0.31 -6.16 -4.59
N VAL A 34 -0.16 -5.11 -3.91
CA VAL A 34 -0.97 -5.23 -2.69
C VAL A 34 -2.24 -6.02 -2.99
N ARG A 35 -3.03 -5.59 -3.99
CA ARG A 35 -4.28 -6.25 -4.39
C ARG A 35 -4.06 -7.69 -4.84
N ALA A 36 -2.98 -7.98 -5.57
CA ALA A 36 -2.63 -9.34 -5.97
C ALA A 36 -2.35 -10.23 -4.74
N THR A 37 -1.62 -9.72 -3.76
CA THR A 37 -1.30 -10.44 -2.52
C THR A 37 -2.56 -10.70 -1.69
N VAL A 38 -3.42 -9.69 -1.54
CA VAL A 38 -4.72 -9.80 -0.86
C VAL A 38 -5.60 -10.85 -1.52
N ARG A 39 -5.69 -10.87 -2.86
CA ARG A 39 -6.46 -11.89 -3.59
C ARG A 39 -5.96 -13.30 -3.31
N ARG A 40 -4.64 -13.50 -3.23
CA ARG A 40 -4.05 -14.82 -2.90
C ARG A 40 -4.38 -15.25 -1.47
N ALA A 41 -4.37 -14.32 -0.52
CA ALA A 41 -4.67 -14.58 0.89
C ALA A 41 -6.14 -14.93 1.11
N LEU A 42 -7.06 -14.16 0.50
CA LEU A 42 -8.51 -14.28 0.68
C LEU A 42 -9.17 -15.23 -0.34
N GLN A 43 -8.37 -15.98 -1.11
CA GLN A 43 -8.88 -16.89 -2.11
C GLN A 43 -9.69 -18.01 -1.44
N VAL A 44 -10.94 -18.21 -1.87
CA VAL A 44 -11.73 -19.37 -1.48
C VAL A 44 -11.12 -20.62 -2.10
N ARG A 45 -10.76 -21.60 -1.26
CA ARG A 45 -10.07 -22.83 -1.67
C ARG A 45 -10.77 -24.07 -1.12
N ALA A 46 -10.79 -25.13 -1.93
CA ALA A 46 -11.32 -26.44 -1.51
C ALA A 46 -10.42 -27.15 -0.49
N ARG A 47 -9.13 -26.79 -0.42
CA ARG A 47 -8.16 -27.29 0.56
C ARG A 47 -7.39 -26.13 1.17
N PRO A 48 -7.02 -26.20 2.47
CA PRO A 48 -6.22 -25.15 3.09
C PRO A 48 -4.83 -25.05 2.43
N PRO A 49 -4.27 -23.82 2.33
CA PRO A 49 -2.92 -23.62 1.82
C PRO A 49 -1.87 -24.33 2.67
N ARG A 50 -0.76 -24.71 2.04
CA ARG A 50 0.35 -25.37 2.73
C ARG A 50 1.04 -24.37 3.67
N ALA A 51 1.68 -24.87 4.73
CA ALA A 51 2.36 -24.02 5.71
C ALA A 51 3.43 -23.09 5.10
N VAL A 52 4.13 -23.54 4.05
CA VAL A 52 5.10 -22.71 3.32
C VAL A 52 4.40 -21.53 2.63
N GLU A 53 3.31 -21.81 1.90
CA GLU A 53 2.53 -20.79 1.21
C GLU A 53 1.91 -19.78 2.19
N VAL A 54 1.38 -20.25 3.32
CA VAL A 54 0.85 -19.38 4.38
C VAL A 54 1.93 -18.42 4.88
N ARG A 55 3.15 -18.92 5.13
CA ARG A 55 4.27 -18.08 5.58
C ARG A 55 4.68 -17.05 4.53
N GLU A 56 4.76 -17.45 3.26
CA GLU A 56 5.10 -16.55 2.15
C GLU A 56 4.08 -15.43 1.99
N ILE A 57 2.80 -15.77 1.91
CA ILE A 57 1.71 -14.79 1.77
C ILE A 57 1.67 -13.87 2.98
N THR A 58 1.78 -14.43 4.19
CA THR A 58 1.80 -13.64 5.43
C THR A 58 2.99 -12.66 5.46
N GLY A 59 4.18 -13.11 5.06
CA GLY A 59 5.36 -12.26 4.97
C GLY A 59 5.16 -11.09 4.00
N ALA A 60 4.62 -11.36 2.82
CA ALA A 60 4.31 -10.33 1.83
C ALA A 60 3.26 -9.33 2.34
N LEU A 61 2.17 -9.82 2.95
CA LEU A 61 1.15 -8.97 3.56
C LEU A 61 1.73 -8.05 4.65
N ARG A 62 2.59 -8.57 5.54
CA ARG A 62 3.24 -7.75 6.58
C ARG A 62 4.10 -6.65 5.97
N GLY A 63 4.82 -6.95 4.89
CA GLY A 63 5.61 -5.95 4.15
C GLY A 63 4.74 -4.85 3.54
N HIS A 64 3.60 -5.23 2.95
CA HIS A 64 2.64 -4.27 2.40
C HIS A 64 2.00 -3.39 3.47
N VAL A 65 1.52 -3.98 4.58
CA VAL A 65 0.90 -3.22 5.68
C VAL A 65 1.89 -2.22 6.28
N ARG A 66 3.16 -2.61 6.49
CA ARG A 66 4.19 -1.68 7.01
C ARG A 66 4.39 -0.46 6.11
N ARG A 67 4.48 -0.65 4.79
CA ARG A 67 4.62 0.45 3.83
C ARG A 67 3.38 1.34 3.83
N MET A 68 2.19 0.75 3.79
CA MET A 68 0.93 1.50 3.85
C MET A 68 0.76 2.27 5.15
N LEU A 69 1.23 1.74 6.28
CA LEU A 69 1.21 2.44 7.56
C LEU A 69 2.10 3.69 7.57
N CYS A 70 3.27 3.65 6.92
CA CYS A 70 4.09 4.86 6.76
C CYS A 70 3.32 5.95 6.04
N VAL A 71 2.69 5.63 4.90
CA VAL A 71 1.91 6.59 4.11
C VAL A 71 0.68 7.09 4.87
N ALA A 72 -0.05 6.19 5.53
CA ALA A 72 -1.23 6.54 6.31
C ALA A 72 -0.90 7.50 7.46
N ARG A 73 0.24 7.29 8.15
CA ARG A 73 0.71 8.19 9.21
C ARG A 73 1.01 9.58 8.68
N SER A 74 1.73 9.69 7.56
CA SER A 74 1.99 10.98 6.90
C SER A 74 0.71 11.67 6.44
N ARG A 75 -0.30 10.92 5.95
CA ARG A 75 -1.61 11.49 5.60
C ARG A 75 -2.33 12.06 6.81
N VAL A 76 -2.29 11.36 7.96
CA VAL A 76 -2.94 11.79 9.20
C VAL A 76 -2.34 13.08 9.78
N GLU A 77 -1.04 13.32 9.59
CA GLU A 77 -0.39 14.56 10.04
C GLU A 77 -0.99 15.82 9.39
N GLY A 78 -1.52 15.69 8.17
CA GLY A 78 -2.19 16.77 7.44
C GLY A 78 -3.68 16.93 7.76
N ILE A 79 -4.28 16.06 8.58
CA ILE A 79 -5.72 16.12 8.92
C ILE A 79 -5.91 16.84 10.25
N GLU A 80 -6.86 17.78 10.30
CA GLU A 80 -7.22 18.47 11.54
C GLU A 80 -7.63 17.47 12.63
N ARG A 81 -6.97 17.58 13.79
CA ARG A 81 -7.20 16.69 14.94
C ARG A 81 -8.61 16.84 15.47
N GLY A 82 -9.20 15.73 15.91
CA GLY A 82 -10.56 15.71 16.46
C GLY A 82 -11.67 15.65 15.40
N THR A 83 -11.35 15.81 14.12
CA THR A 83 -12.32 15.55 13.04
C THR A 83 -12.62 14.06 12.91
N VAL A 84 -13.78 13.73 12.32
CA VAL A 84 -14.17 12.34 12.03
C VAL A 84 -13.12 11.63 11.17
N ALA A 85 -12.58 12.31 10.15
CA ALA A 85 -11.53 11.77 9.29
C ALA A 85 -10.26 11.43 10.09
N TRP A 86 -9.83 12.32 10.99
CA TRP A 86 -8.65 12.06 11.84
C TRP A 86 -8.87 10.86 12.76
N ILE A 87 -10.04 10.75 13.39
CA ILE A 87 -10.40 9.61 14.26
C ILE A 87 -10.41 8.30 13.46
N GLN A 88 -11.02 8.30 12.28
CA GLN A 88 -11.12 7.10 11.42
C GLN A 88 -9.75 6.59 10.98
N TRP A 89 -8.88 7.49 10.49
CA TRP A 89 -7.54 7.12 10.08
C TRP A 89 -6.68 6.65 11.26
N THR A 90 -6.75 7.33 12.41
CA THR A 90 -6.02 6.93 13.61
C THR A 90 -6.45 5.53 14.08
N ALA A 91 -7.76 5.25 14.09
CA ALA A 91 -8.29 3.94 14.44
C ALA A 91 -7.85 2.85 13.45
N LEU A 92 -7.79 3.17 12.15
CA LEU A 92 -7.30 2.25 11.12
C LEU A 92 -5.82 1.94 11.30
N ILE A 93 -5.00 2.96 11.56
CA ILE A 93 -3.55 2.82 11.83
C ILE A 93 -3.31 1.94 13.06
N HIS A 94 -4.00 2.20 14.16
CA HIS A 94 -3.86 1.40 15.39
C HIS A 94 -4.25 -0.06 15.15
N ARG A 95 -5.40 -0.32 14.53
CA ARG A 95 -5.82 -1.69 14.21
C ARG A 95 -4.78 -2.42 13.35
N ALA A 96 -4.27 -1.76 12.32
CA ALA A 96 -3.27 -2.37 11.44
C ALA A 96 -1.92 -2.62 12.15
N GLN A 97 -1.56 -1.77 13.10
CA GLN A 97 -0.40 -1.98 13.97
C GLN A 97 -0.63 -3.19 14.89
N ASP A 98 -1.80 -3.30 15.53
CA ASP A 98 -2.16 -4.43 16.39
C ASP A 98 -2.09 -5.76 15.61
N ASP A 99 -2.58 -5.80 14.37
CA ASP A 99 -2.50 -6.97 13.51
C ASP A 99 -1.06 -7.35 13.12
N LEU A 100 -0.15 -6.37 13.01
CA LEU A 100 1.27 -6.61 12.77
C LEU A 100 2.00 -7.12 14.01
N ASP A 101 1.61 -6.64 15.18
CA ASP A 101 2.27 -6.99 16.44
C ASP A 101 1.74 -8.31 17.02
N ARG A 102 0.57 -8.76 16.57
CA ARG A 102 0.03 -10.08 16.88
C ARG A 102 0.97 -11.21 16.42
N VAL A 103 1.30 -12.11 17.35
CA VAL A 103 2.03 -13.34 17.06
C VAL A 103 1.07 -14.38 16.48
N ALA A 104 1.39 -14.92 15.30
CA ALA A 104 0.62 -16.01 14.73
C ALA A 104 0.67 -17.24 15.65
N GLY A 105 -0.49 -17.83 15.96
CA GLY A 105 -0.55 -19.06 16.74
C GLY A 105 0.23 -20.20 16.08
N SER A 106 0.76 -21.14 16.86
CA SER A 106 1.70 -22.18 16.41
C SER A 106 1.08 -23.28 15.53
N GLY A 107 -0.26 -23.31 15.38
CA GLY A 107 -0.97 -24.27 14.55
C GLY A 107 -1.18 -23.79 13.10
N SER A 108 -1.20 -24.72 12.14
CA SER A 108 -1.43 -24.41 10.71
C SER A 108 -2.76 -23.68 10.46
N ALA A 109 -3.82 -24.06 11.19
CA ALA A 109 -5.11 -23.37 11.13
C ALA A 109 -5.01 -21.94 11.68
N ALA A 110 -4.33 -21.75 12.82
CA ALA A 110 -4.14 -20.42 13.41
C ALA A 110 -3.30 -19.51 12.50
N ALA A 111 -2.27 -20.04 11.84
CA ALA A 111 -1.48 -19.30 10.87
C ALA A 111 -2.30 -18.91 9.63
N ALA A 112 -3.20 -19.77 9.16
CA ALA A 112 -4.09 -19.45 8.04
C ALA A 112 -5.14 -18.39 8.40
N VAL A 113 -5.70 -18.44 9.62
CA VAL A 113 -6.61 -17.39 10.12
C VAL A 113 -5.85 -16.06 10.25
N TYR A 114 -4.64 -16.08 10.80
CA TYR A 114 -3.80 -14.89 10.89
C TYR A 114 -3.55 -14.25 9.51
N MET A 115 -3.28 -15.07 8.50
CA MET A 115 -3.11 -14.64 7.11
C MET A 115 -4.40 -14.01 6.54
N ASP A 116 -5.58 -14.59 6.79
CA ASP A 116 -6.87 -14.05 6.31
C ASP A 116 -7.16 -12.69 6.94
N ASP A 117 -7.03 -12.58 8.27
CA ASP A 117 -7.21 -11.33 9.00
C ASP A 117 -6.27 -10.23 8.46
N LEU A 118 -4.99 -10.55 8.32
CA LEU A 118 -4.00 -9.61 7.78
C LEU A 118 -4.32 -9.23 6.33
N GLY A 119 -4.86 -10.17 5.54
CA GLY A 119 -5.35 -9.92 4.19
C GLY A 119 -6.52 -8.91 4.16
N ARG A 120 -7.45 -9.00 5.11
CA ARG A 120 -8.57 -8.05 5.25
C ARG A 120 -8.09 -6.67 5.67
N THR A 121 -7.16 -6.59 6.63
CA THR A 121 -6.56 -5.32 7.07
C THR A 121 -5.79 -4.67 5.94
N CYS A 122 -5.01 -5.44 5.19
CA CYS A 122 -4.28 -4.98 4.02
C CYS A 122 -5.24 -4.44 2.93
N ARG A 123 -6.35 -5.16 2.64
CA ARG A 123 -7.39 -4.68 1.72
C ARG A 123 -7.98 -3.34 2.16
N ARG A 124 -8.39 -3.24 3.42
CA ARG A 124 -9.01 -2.02 3.96
C ARG A 124 -8.07 -0.80 3.88
N LEU A 125 -6.79 -0.98 4.20
CA LEU A 125 -5.79 0.08 4.04
C LEU A 125 -5.64 0.50 2.58
N ALA A 126 -5.55 -0.47 1.66
CA ALA A 126 -5.41 -0.19 0.24
C ALA A 126 -6.62 0.58 -0.31
N ASP A 127 -7.83 0.19 0.08
CA ASP A 127 -9.07 0.88 -0.35
C ASP A 127 -9.09 2.33 0.15
N CYS A 128 -8.77 2.58 1.44
CA CYS A 128 -8.71 3.95 1.98
C CYS A 128 -7.58 4.82 1.40
N LEU A 129 -6.52 4.21 0.87
CA LEU A 129 -5.39 4.93 0.27
C LEU A 129 -5.61 5.25 -1.21
N ASP A 130 -6.55 4.56 -1.87
CA ASP A 130 -6.96 4.82 -3.26
C ASP A 130 -8.03 5.92 -3.36
N GLU A 131 -8.69 6.25 -2.24
CA GLU A 131 -9.64 7.37 -2.06
C GLU A 131 -8.93 8.72 -1.81
#